data_AF-A0A7C4C651-F1
#
_entry.id   AF-A0A7C4C651-F1
#
_cell.length_a   1.000
_cell.length_b   1.000
_cell.length_c   1.000
_cell.angle_alpha   90.00
_cell.angle_beta   90.00
_cell.angle_gamma   90.00
#
_symmetry.space_group_name_H-M   'P 1'
#
loop_
_entity.id
_entity.type
_entity.pdbx_description
1 polymer ?
#
loop_
_entity_poly.entity_id
_entity_poly.type
_entity_poly.pdbx_seq_one_letter_code
_entity_poly.pdbx_strand_id
1 'polypeptide(L)' 'WVLGTPGHSWQNVAQSAVGLGHKSLIFAAKTMAATIIDLMMKNEILEKAKKEHKDRLKGRIYKSPLPPDHKPPLDAWEK' A
#
# COMPACT_ATOMS: atom_id res chain seq x y z
N TRP A 1 10.18 3.96 -7.25
CA TRP A 1 11.47 4.63 -7.03
C TRP A 1 12.54 3.88 -7.82
N VAL A 2 13.62 4.55 -8.23
CA VAL A 2 14.72 3.92 -8.95
C VAL A 2 15.53 3.03 -8.00
N LEU A 3 15.90 1.82 -8.44
CA LEU A 3 16.71 0.89 -7.67
C LEU A 3 18.03 1.55 -7.22
N GLY A 4 18.37 1.42 -5.94
CA GLY A 4 19.55 2.05 -5.35
C GLY A 4 19.33 3.45 -4.75
N THR A 5 18.13 4.04 -4.88
CA THR A 5 17.83 5.31 -4.22
C THR A 5 17.59 5.11 -2.71
N PRO A 6 18.21 5.91 -1.82
CA PRO A 6 17.96 5.81 -0.37
C PRO A 6 16.49 6.04 -0.01
N GLY A 7 15.99 5.27 0.96
CA GLY A 7 14.64 5.48 1.51
C GLY A 7 14.52 6.84 2.22
N HIS A 8 13.31 7.39 2.29
CA HIS A 8 13.03 8.69 2.93
C HIS A 8 13.96 9.84 2.47
N SER A 9 14.27 9.89 1.17
CA SER A 9 15.20 10.88 0.60
C SER A 9 14.52 11.84 -0.37
N TRP A 10 15.09 13.03 -0.53
CA TRP A 10 14.62 14.01 -1.52
C TRP A 10 14.72 13.49 -2.96
N GLN A 11 15.69 12.62 -3.24
CA GLN A 11 15.83 11.94 -4.52
C GLN A 11 14.57 11.14 -4.86
N ASN A 12 13.98 10.42 -3.89
CA ASN A 12 12.72 9.70 -4.11
C ASN A 12 11.56 10.67 -4.42
N VAL A 13 11.47 11.80 -3.71
CA VAL A 13 10.43 12.80 -3.94
C VAL A 13 10.55 13.42 -5.34
N ALA A 14 11.76 13.85 -5.70
CA ALA A 14 12.04 14.46 -7.00
C ALA A 14 11.75 13.50 -8.17
N GLN A 15 12.07 12.21 -8.02
CA GLN A 15 11.77 11.18 -9.03
C GLN A 15 10.26 11.00 -9.27
N SER A 16 9.43 11.18 -8.24
CA SER A 16 7.97 11.08 -8.38
C SER A 16 7.37 12.26 -9.15
N ALA A 17 8.02 13.43 -9.11
CA ALA A 17 7.54 14.67 -9.74
C ALA A 17 7.90 14.78 -11.24
N VAL A 18 8.68 13.86 -11.79
CA VAL A 18 9.06 13.87 -13.22
C VAL A 18 8.15 12.95 -14.04
N GLY A 19 8.24 13.06 -15.38
CA GLY A 19 7.37 12.34 -16.31
C GLY A 19 7.34 10.81 -16.13
N LEU A 20 8.43 10.20 -15.64
CA LEU A 20 8.43 8.78 -15.29
C LEU A 20 7.46 8.46 -14.15
N GLY A 21 7.48 9.27 -13.08
CA GLY A 21 6.59 9.12 -11.93
C GLY A 21 5.12 9.18 -12.33
N HIS A 22 4.73 10.16 -13.14
CA HIS A 22 3.34 10.27 -13.64
C HIS A 22 2.91 9.08 -14.50
N LYS A 23 3.78 8.61 -15.41
CA LYS A 23 3.47 7.42 -16.24
C LYS A 23 3.32 6.17 -15.37
N SER A 24 4.21 5.98 -14.39
CA SER A 24 4.11 4.87 -13.43
C SER A 24 2.83 4.94 -12.59
N LEU A 25 2.41 6.13 -12.15
CA LEU A 25 1.17 6.33 -11.41
C LEU A 25 -0.05 5.86 -12.22
N ILE A 26 -0.17 6.31 -13.48
CA ILE A 26 -1.29 5.92 -14.35
C ILE A 26 -1.28 4.43 -14.64
N PHE A 27 -0.10 3.85 -14.89
CA PHE A 27 0.05 2.41 -15.08
C PHE A 27 -0.42 1.62 -13.85
N ALA A 28 0.06 1.99 -12.66
CA ALA A 28 -0.34 1.33 -11.41
C ALA A 28 -1.85 1.44 -11.17
N ALA A 29 -2.44 2.61 -11.42
CA ALA A 29 -3.88 2.82 -11.30
C ALA A 29 -4.69 1.91 -12.23
N LYS A 30 -4.29 1.80 -13.50
CA LYS A 30 -4.92 0.90 -14.47
C LYS A 30 -4.80 -0.57 -14.05
N THR A 31 -3.62 -0.98 -13.58
CA THR A 31 -3.40 -2.35 -13.10
C THR A 31 -4.30 -2.68 -11.91
N MET A 32 -4.42 -1.78 -10.92
CA MET A 32 -5.32 -1.99 -9.78
C MET A 32 -6.79 -2.06 -10.21
N ALA A 33 -7.24 -1.16 -11.09
CA ALA A 33 -8.61 -1.15 -11.58
C ALA A 33 -8.95 -2.41 -12.39
N ALA A 34 -8.07 -2.81 -13.32
CA ALA A 34 -8.25 -4.04 -14.09
C ALA A 34 -8.27 -5.29 -13.19
N THR A 35 -7.40 -5.33 -12.16
CA THR A 35 -7.40 -6.41 -11.16
C THR A 35 -8.75 -6.50 -10.45
N ILE A 36 -9.34 -5.36 -10.05
CA ILE A 36 -10.66 -5.34 -9.40
C ILE A 36 -11.74 -5.83 -10.36
N ILE A 37 -11.72 -5.39 -11.62
CA ILE A 37 -12.67 -5.86 -12.63
C ILE A 37 -12.59 -7.39 -12.78
N ASP A 38 -11.39 -7.96 -12.88
CA ASP A 38 -11.20 -9.41 -12.93
C ASP A 38 -11.76 -10.12 -11.69
N LEU A 39 -11.52 -9.58 -10.49
CA LEU A 39 -12.06 -10.13 -9.25
C LEU A 39 -13.59 -10.08 -9.19
N MET A 40 -14.21 -9.03 -9.73
CA MET A 40 -15.67 -8.87 -9.78
C MET A 40 -16.33 -9.74 -10.85
N MET A 41 -15.66 -9.97 -11.97
CA MET A 41 -16.20 -10.75 -13.10
C MET A 41 -15.96 -12.25 -12.95
N LYS A 42 -14.94 -12.67 -12.19
CA LYS A 42 -14.52 -14.08 -12.06
C LYS A 42 -14.44 -14.48 -10.59
N ASN A 43 -15.57 -14.92 -10.03
CA ASN A 43 -15.69 -15.32 -8.61
C ASN A 43 -14.63 -16.34 -8.16
N GLU A 44 -14.21 -17.24 -9.04
CA GLU A 44 -13.16 -18.22 -8.77
C GLU A 44 -11.80 -17.60 -8.40
N ILE A 45 -11.44 -16.46 -9.00
CA ILE A 45 -10.18 -15.76 -8.70
C ILE A 45 -10.28 -15.10 -7.33
N LEU A 46 -11.42 -14.50 -7.01
CA LEU A 46 -11.69 -13.88 -5.72
C LEU A 46 -11.59 -14.90 -4.58
N GLU A 47 -12.20 -16.07 -4.74
CA GLU A 47 -12.15 -17.12 -3.73
C GLU A 47 -10.74 -17.71 -3.54
N LYS A 48 -9.98 -17.89 -4.64
CA LYS A 48 -8.56 -18.27 -4.55
C LYS A 48 -7.72 -17.23 -3.82
N ALA A 49 -7.92 -15.94 -4.10
CA ALA A 49 -7.19 -14.86 -3.46
C ALA A 49 -7.50 -14.77 -1.95
N LYS A 50 -8.77 -14.89 -1.56
CA LYS A 50 -9.17 -14.95 -0.14
C LYS A 50 -8.56 -16.16 0.57
N LYS A 51 -8.57 -17.34 -0.08
CA LYS A 51 -7.98 -18.56 0.46
C LYS A 51 -6.49 -18.40 0.70
N GLU A 52 -5.73 -17.94 -0.30
CA GLU A 52 -4.29 -17.67 -0.15
C GLU A 52 -4.02 -16.69 1.00
N HIS A 53 -4.77 -15.60 1.08
CA HIS A 53 -4.59 -14.61 2.14
C HIS A 53 -4.83 -15.20 3.54
N LYS A 54 -5.89 -15.99 3.71
CA LYS A 54 -6.20 -16.70 4.96
C LYS A 54 -5.08 -17.68 5.32
N ASP A 55 -4.60 -18.45 4.35
CA ASP A 55 -3.51 -19.42 4.52
C ASP A 55 -2.20 -18.71 4.91
N ARG A 56 -1.90 -17.55 4.30
CA ARG A 56 -0.72 -16.72 4.62
C ARG A 56 -0.78 -16.11 6.02
N LEU A 57 -1.96 -15.66 6.45
CA LEU A 57 -2.14 -15.13 7.80
C LEU A 57 -1.93 -16.21 8.86
N LYS A 58 -2.26 -17.48 8.59
CA LYS A 58 -2.19 -18.58 9.56
C LYS A 58 -2.91 -18.24 10.88
N GLY A 59 -4.06 -17.56 10.77
CA GLY A 59 -4.83 -17.10 11.93
C GLY A 59 -4.22 -15.93 12.71
N ARG A 60 -3.11 -15.34 12.26
CA ARG A 60 -2.56 -14.12 12.87
C ARG A 60 -3.53 -12.96 12.68
N ILE A 61 -3.92 -12.36 13.79
CA ILE A 61 -4.74 -11.15 13.84
C ILE A 61 -3.80 -9.99 14.13
N TYR A 62 -3.95 -8.89 13.40
CA TYR A 62 -3.21 -7.67 13.68
C TYR A 62 -3.49 -7.21 15.11
N LYS A 63 -2.43 -7.02 15.88
CA LYS A 63 -2.46 -6.36 17.19
C LYS A 63 -1.62 -5.10 17.06
N SER A 64 -2.22 -3.95 17.35
CA SER A 64 -1.49 -2.70 17.40
C SER A 64 -0.34 -2.82 18.40
N PRO A 65 0.89 -2.41 18.04
CA PRO A 65 1.97 -2.30 19.01
C PRO A 65 1.78 -1.08 19.94
N LEU A 66 0.86 -0.18 19.59
CA LEU A 66 0.54 0.99 20.40
C LEU A 66 -0.48 0.63 21.49
N PRO A 67 -0.38 1.25 22.68
CA PRO A 67 -1.43 1.16 23.70
C PRO A 67 -2.81 1.55 23.14
N PRO A 68 -3.91 0.94 23.60
CA PRO A 68 -5.26 1.24 23.11
C PRO A 68 -5.65 2.72 23.22
N ASP A 69 -5.16 3.38 24.26
CA ASP A 69 -5.50 4.78 24.56
C ASP A 69 -4.49 5.79 23.97
N HIS A 70 -3.52 5.31 23.17
CA HIS A 70 -2.50 6.16 22.58
C HIS A 70 -3.13 7.08 21.52
N LYS A 71 -3.12 8.38 21.79
CA LYS A 71 -3.56 9.41 20.85
C LYS A 71 -2.36 9.96 20.08
N PRO A 72 -2.54 10.39 18.81
CA PRO A 72 -1.51 11.14 18.12
C PRO A 72 -1.10 12.36 18.95
N PRO A 73 0.20 12.71 19.01
CA PRO A 73 0.69 13.83 19.81
C PRO A 73 0.45 15.14 19.06
N LEU A 74 -0.82 15.55 18.97
CA LEU A 74 -1.23 16.77 18.25
C LEU A 74 -0.74 18.05 18.93
N ASP A 75 -0.41 17.95 20.21
CA ASP A 75 0.10 18.99 21.11
C ASP A 75 1.62 19.00 21.25
N ALA A 76 2.35 18.12 20.56
CA ALA A 76 3.82 18.04 20.65
C ALA A 76 4.57 19.34 20.29
N TRP A 77 3.89 20.28 19.63
CA TRP A 77 4.42 21.56 19.21
C TRP A 77 3.75 22.76 19.91
N GLU A 78 2.85 22.52 20.85
CA GLU A 78 2.31 23.58 21.71
C GLU A 78 3.44 24.06 22.64
N LYS A 79 3.58 25.39 22.74
CA LYS A 79 4.62 26.04 23.55
C LYS A 79 4.21 26.14 25.00
#